data_AF-A0A6V7KP44-F1
#
_entry.id   AF-A0A6V7KP44-F1
#
_cell.length_a   1.000
_cell.length_b   1.000
_cell.length_c   1.000
_cell.angle_alpha   90.00
_cell.angle_beta   90.00
_cell.angle_gamma   90.00
#
_symmetry.space_group_name_H-M   'P 1'
#
loop_
_entity.id
_entity.type
_entity.pdbx_description
1 polymer ?
#
loop_
_entity_poly.entity_id
_entity_poly.type
_entity_poly.pdbx_seq_one_letter_code
_entity_poly.pdbx_strand_id
1 'polypeptide(L)'
;IFREIFPAHNNPSQEGVLFLVTCWQPISRGNITLNTYTILDPPRIEPAYYENPEDIQCTQNGIDLLLDITESRNFRKLGTKVHTPRINGCLHFRQDYRDQDYAECVMRHTALTGYHPGGTCRMGEDKHAVVNKKL
;
A
#
# COMPACT_ATOMS: atom_id res chain seq x y z
N ILE A 1 -6.85 6.59 11.54
CA ILE A 1 -6.23 5.53 10.72
C ILE A 1 -6.14 4.18 11.42
N PHE A 2 -5.23 3.89 12.36
CA PHE A 2 -5.10 2.50 12.90
C PHE A 2 -6.42 1.94 13.45
N ARG A 3 -7.12 2.71 14.30
CA ARG A 3 -8.43 2.29 14.85
C ARG A 3 -9.54 2.18 13.80
N GLU A 4 -9.43 2.90 12.69
CA GLU A 4 -10.41 2.85 11.59
C GLU A 4 -10.19 1.62 10.72
N ILE A 5 -8.93 1.24 10.49
CA ILE A 5 -8.53 0.04 9.75
C ILE A 5 -8.70 -1.24 10.60
N PHE A 6 -8.51 -1.13 11.91
CA PHE A 6 -8.59 -2.23 12.86
C PHE A 6 -9.60 -1.92 13.97
N PRO A 7 -10.90 -1.83 13.68
CA PRO A 7 -11.91 -1.45 14.67
C PRO A 7 -12.03 -2.46 15.82
N ALA A 8 -11.67 -3.72 15.57
CA ALA A 8 -11.70 -4.80 16.56
C ALA A 8 -10.41 -4.94 17.41
N HIS A 9 -9.46 -3.99 17.32
CA HIS A 9 -8.15 -4.07 17.98
C HIS A 9 -8.19 -4.29 19.50
N ASN A 10 -9.32 -4.03 20.16
CA ASN A 10 -9.52 -4.21 21.60
C ASN A 10 -10.52 -5.33 21.96
N ASN A 11 -11.02 -6.09 20.98
CA ASN A 11 -11.99 -7.16 21.21
C ASN A 11 -11.33 -8.53 21.01
N PRO A 12 -10.86 -9.19 22.09
CA PRO A 12 -10.16 -10.47 21.99
C PRO A 12 -11.06 -11.64 21.57
N SER A 13 -12.38 -11.46 21.53
CA SER A 13 -13.33 -12.47 21.08
C SER A 13 -13.55 -12.45 19.56
N GLN A 14 -12.96 -11.50 18.83
CA GLN A 14 -13.02 -11.45 17.38
C GLN A 14 -11.71 -11.94 16.78
N GLU A 15 -11.83 -12.86 15.84
CA GLU A 15 -10.73 -13.34 15.00
C GLU A 15 -10.82 -12.69 13.62
N GLY A 16 -9.68 -12.56 12.95
CA GLY A 16 -9.60 -11.94 11.64
C GLY A 16 -8.42 -12.46 10.84
N VAL A 17 -8.54 -12.33 9.52
CA VAL A 17 -7.45 -12.59 8.57
C VAL A 17 -7.08 -11.27 7.93
N LEU A 18 -5.79 -10.95 7.92
CA LEU A 18 -5.25 -9.79 7.24
C LEU A 18 -4.58 -10.23 5.94
N PHE A 19 -5.04 -9.68 4.82
CA PHE A 19 -4.36 -9.81 3.54
C PHE A 19 -3.55 -8.55 3.27
N LEU A 20 -2.26 -8.72 3.01
CA LEU A 20 -1.38 -7.65 2.56
C LEU A 20 -1.26 -7.73 1.04
N VAL A 21 -1.77 -6.72 0.35
CA VAL A 21 -1.68 -6.60 -1.10
C VAL A 21 -0.51 -5.68 -1.44
N THR A 22 0.33 -6.09 -2.38
CA THR A 22 1.50 -5.31 -2.79
C THR A 22 1.73 -5.48 -4.29
N CYS A 23 1.86 -4.35 -5.00
CA CYS A 23 2.40 -4.36 -6.35
C CYS A 23 3.93 -4.47 -6.27
N TRP A 24 4.50 -5.58 -6.76
CA TRP A 24 5.93 -5.89 -6.59
C TRP A 24 6.88 -5.13 -7.50
N GLN A 25 6.39 -4.63 -8.63
CA GLN A 25 7.18 -3.85 -9.58
C GLN A 25 6.50 -2.51 -9.82
N PRO A 26 6.39 -1.65 -8.79
CA PRO A 26 5.74 -0.37 -8.95
C PRO A 26 6.50 0.49 -9.95
N ILE A 27 5.77 1.33 -10.69
CA ILE A 27 6.29 2.30 -11.64
C ILE A 27 6.62 3.62 -10.94
N SER A 28 5.87 3.98 -9.90
CA SER A 28 6.14 5.19 -9.11
C SER A 28 7.58 5.22 -8.59
N ARG A 29 8.19 6.41 -8.54
CA ARG A 29 9.57 6.59 -8.10
C ARG A 29 9.64 7.69 -7.06
N GLY A 30 10.08 7.31 -5.87
CA GLY A 30 10.34 8.25 -4.78
C GLY A 30 11.76 8.84 -4.81
N ASN A 31 12.02 9.72 -3.85
CA ASN A 31 13.33 10.30 -3.60
C ASN A 31 13.66 10.26 -2.09
N ILE A 32 14.95 10.35 -1.80
CA ILE A 32 15.48 10.62 -0.47
C ILE A 32 16.51 11.73 -0.60
N THR A 33 16.39 12.77 0.22
CA THR A 33 17.31 13.90 0.21
C THR A 33 17.76 14.22 1.63
N LEU A 34 18.94 14.83 1.74
CA LEU A 34 19.35 15.47 2.98
C LEU A 34 18.32 16.55 3.34
N ASN A 35 17.90 16.57 4.60
CA ASN A 35 17.03 17.63 5.11
C ASN A 35 17.85 18.86 5.51
N THR A 36 19.03 18.63 6.09
CA THR A 36 20.00 19.65 6.50
C THR A 36 21.41 19.15 6.19
N TYR A 37 22.43 19.96 6.54
CA TYR A 37 23.84 19.57 6.45
C TYR A 37 24.34 18.74 7.65
N THR A 38 23.48 18.46 8.64
CA THR A 38 23.84 17.73 9.86
C THR A 38 23.56 16.24 9.70
N ILE A 39 24.57 15.39 9.98
CA ILE A 39 24.44 13.93 9.81
C ILE A 39 23.45 13.25 10.78
N LEU A 40 23.11 13.91 11.89
CA LEU A 40 22.18 13.39 12.89
C LEU A 40 20.73 13.73 12.58
N ASP A 41 20.49 14.64 11.65
CA ASP A 41 19.14 15.05 11.28
C ASP A 41 18.52 13.99 10.36
N PRO A 42 17.24 13.63 10.55
CA PRO A 42 16.58 12.66 9.70
C PRO A 42 16.49 13.18 8.26
N PRO A 43 16.69 12.32 7.25
CA PRO A 43 16.53 12.71 5.86
C PRO A 43 15.07 12.98 5.52
N ARG A 44 14.84 13.72 4.44
CA ARG A 44 13.51 13.84 3.83
C ARG A 44 13.30 12.63 2.93
N ILE A 45 12.24 11.87 3.18
CA ILE A 45 11.90 10.66 2.43
C ILE A 45 10.54 10.86 1.79
N GLU A 46 10.48 10.74 0.46
CA GLU A 46 9.25 10.85 -0.32
C GLU A 46 9.12 9.62 -1.21
N PRO A 47 8.45 8.54 -0.76
CA PRO A 47 8.35 7.30 -1.53
C PRO A 47 7.50 7.41 -2.80
N ALA A 48 6.67 8.44 -2.91
CA ALA A 48 5.72 8.66 -4.00
C ALA A 48 4.78 7.46 -4.24
N TYR A 49 4.29 6.81 -3.18
CA TYR A 49 3.37 5.67 -3.33
C TYR A 49 2.13 6.06 -4.14
N TYR A 50 1.79 5.25 -5.14
CA TYR A 50 0.62 5.44 -5.99
C TYR A 50 0.60 6.79 -6.74
N GLU A 51 1.76 7.37 -7.01
CA GLU A 51 1.86 8.53 -7.90
C GLU A 51 1.46 8.16 -9.33
N ASN A 52 1.90 7.00 -9.81
CA ASN A 52 1.47 6.45 -11.08
C ASN A 52 0.16 5.65 -10.92
N PRO A 53 -0.89 5.93 -11.72
CA PRO A 53 -2.16 5.21 -11.66
C PRO A 53 -2.05 3.71 -11.99
N GLU A 54 -1.03 3.27 -12.73
CA GLU A 54 -0.80 1.84 -13.00
C GLU A 54 -0.50 1.05 -11.73
N ASP A 55 0.14 1.67 -10.72
CA ASP A 55 0.39 1.02 -9.43
C ASP A 55 -0.91 0.80 -8.65
N ILE A 56 -1.88 1.70 -8.83
CA ILE A 56 -3.22 1.59 -8.23
C ILE A 56 -3.96 0.43 -8.88
N GLN A 57 -3.95 0.36 -10.21
CA GLN A 57 -4.58 -0.74 -10.94
C GLN A 57 -3.95 -2.10 -10.61
N CYS A 58 -2.62 -2.15 -10.48
CA CYS A 58 -1.89 -3.34 -10.04
C CYS A 58 -2.37 -3.83 -8.67
N THR A 59 -2.50 -2.93 -7.69
CA THR A 59 -3.01 -3.27 -6.36
C THR A 59 -4.50 -3.62 -6.39
N GLN A 60 -5.33 -2.91 -7.16
CA GLN A 60 -6.76 -3.20 -7.32
C GLN A 60 -7.00 -4.62 -7.84
N ASN A 61 -6.24 -5.07 -8.84
CA ASN A 61 -6.34 -6.44 -9.35
C ASN A 61 -6.07 -7.49 -8.25
N GLY A 62 -5.14 -7.20 -7.34
CA GLY A 62 -4.87 -8.04 -6.18
C GLY A 62 -6.01 -8.02 -5.15
N ILE A 63 -6.64 -6.86 -4.93
CA ILE A 63 -7.83 -6.73 -4.09
C ILE A 63 -9.00 -7.52 -4.67
N ASP A 64 -9.28 -7.41 -5.96
CA ASP A 64 -10.36 -8.13 -6.63
C ASP A 64 -10.21 -9.65 -6.50
N LEU A 65 -8.98 -10.17 -6.71
CA LEU A 65 -8.67 -11.57 -6.49
C LEU A 65 -8.95 -12.01 -5.04
N LEU A 66 -8.61 -11.17 -4.06
CA LEU A 66 -8.88 -11.48 -2.66
C LEU A 66 -10.36 -11.48 -2.33
N LEU A 67 -11.15 -10.56 -2.91
CA LEU A 67 -12.60 -10.57 -2.76
C LEU A 67 -13.18 -11.90 -3.26
N ASP A 68 -12.74 -12.38 -4.43
CA ASP A 68 -13.15 -13.67 -4.98
C ASP A 68 -12.73 -14.85 -4.08
N ILE A 69 -11.52 -14.80 -3.50
CA ILE A 69 -11.06 -15.79 -2.51
C ILE A 69 -11.95 -15.80 -1.27
N THR A 70 -12.31 -14.63 -0.74
CA THR A 70 -13.21 -14.53 0.44
C THR A 70 -14.63 -15.01 0.14
N GLU A 71 -15.03 -15.00 -1.13
CA GLU A 71 -16.31 -15.54 -1.59
C GLU A 71 -16.26 -17.04 -1.93
N SER A 72 -15.09 -17.67 -1.87
CA SER A 72 -14.96 -19.11 -2.07
C SER A 72 -15.74 -19.93 -1.02
N ARG A 73 -16.07 -21.18 -1.36
CA ARG A 73 -16.83 -22.08 -0.47
C ARG A 73 -16.19 -22.24 0.92
N ASN A 74 -14.85 -22.30 0.99
CA ASN A 74 -14.16 -22.53 2.25
C ASN A 74 -14.16 -21.29 3.14
N PHE A 75 -13.95 -20.10 2.57
CA PHE A 75 -14.07 -18.85 3.32
C PHE A 75 -15.51 -18.58 3.76
N ARG A 76 -16.50 -18.83 2.89
CA ARG A 76 -17.93 -18.71 3.26
C ARG A 76 -18.31 -19.61 4.44
N LYS A 77 -17.75 -20.82 4.55
CA LYS A 77 -17.97 -21.73 5.70
C LYS A 77 -17.44 -21.16 7.02
N LEU A 78 -16.42 -20.32 6.98
CA LEU A 78 -15.87 -19.62 8.15
C LEU A 78 -16.70 -18.39 8.54
N GLY A 79 -17.70 -18.00 7.73
CA GLY A 79 -18.54 -16.83 8.01
C GLY A 79 -17.79 -15.50 7.93
N THR A 80 -16.67 -15.44 7.21
CA THR A 80 -15.86 -14.23 7.08
C THR A 80 -16.63 -13.10 6.41
N LYS A 81 -16.41 -11.87 6.87
CA LYS A 81 -16.95 -10.67 6.25
C LYS A 81 -15.81 -9.73 5.89
N VAL A 82 -15.86 -9.18 4.68
CA VAL A 82 -14.89 -8.16 4.25
C VAL A 82 -15.06 -6.93 5.13
N HIS A 83 -13.96 -6.46 5.72
CA HIS A 83 -13.95 -5.24 6.50
C HIS A 83 -13.79 -4.02 5.58
N THR A 84 -14.79 -3.14 5.56
CA THR A 84 -14.76 -1.88 4.80
C THR A 84 -14.56 -0.68 5.77
N PRO A 85 -13.32 -0.18 5.93
CA PRO A 85 -13.03 0.89 6.88
C PRO A 85 -13.69 2.21 6.46
N ARG A 86 -14.39 2.85 7.40
CA ARG A 86 -15.07 4.12 7.18
C ARG A 86 -14.11 5.29 7.40
N ILE A 87 -13.16 5.49 6.49
CA ILE A 87 -12.19 6.59 6.53
C ILE A 87 -12.89 7.91 6.21
N ASN A 88 -12.74 8.93 7.04
CA ASN A 88 -13.42 10.23 6.89
C ASN A 88 -13.31 10.83 5.47
N GLY A 89 -12.11 10.76 4.86
CA GLY A 89 -11.86 11.25 3.51
C GLY A 89 -12.53 10.44 2.39
N CYS A 90 -13.02 9.23 2.67
CA CYS A 90 -13.57 8.28 1.69
C CYS A 90 -15.07 8.01 1.88
N LEU A 91 -15.74 8.68 2.83
CA LEU A 91 -17.14 8.41 3.17
C LEU A 91 -18.15 8.74 2.07
N HIS A 92 -17.75 9.56 1.11
CA HIS A 92 -18.61 9.99 0.00
C HIS A 92 -18.69 8.96 -1.13
N PHE A 93 -17.83 7.95 -1.12
CA PHE A 93 -17.88 6.82 -2.05
C PHE A 93 -18.73 5.67 -1.51
N ARG A 94 -19.07 4.71 -2.37
CA ARG A 94 -19.74 3.47 -1.94
C ARG A 94 -18.73 2.63 -1.15
N GLN A 95 -19.09 2.24 0.08
CA GLN A 95 -18.19 1.54 1.00
C GLN A 95 -18.02 0.06 0.63
N ASP A 96 -17.42 -0.19 -0.54
CA ASP A 96 -17.22 -1.49 -1.17
C ASP A 96 -15.91 -1.44 -1.98
N TYR A 97 -15.00 -2.38 -1.77
CA TYR A 97 -13.73 -2.42 -2.52
C TYR A 97 -13.88 -2.69 -4.02
N ARG A 98 -15.06 -3.09 -4.50
CA ARG A 98 -15.39 -3.14 -5.93
C ARG A 98 -15.73 -1.77 -6.52
N ASP A 99 -15.97 -0.76 -5.68
CA ASP A 99 -15.97 0.63 -6.11
C ASP A 99 -14.51 1.12 -6.16
N GLN A 100 -14.01 1.38 -7.36
CA GLN A 100 -12.60 1.73 -7.56
C GLN A 100 -12.23 3.05 -6.91
N ASP A 101 -13.15 4.02 -6.86
CA ASP A 101 -12.88 5.32 -6.22
C ASP A 101 -12.74 5.17 -4.71
N TYR A 102 -13.61 4.36 -4.10
CA TYR A 102 -13.47 4.00 -2.69
C TYR A 102 -12.17 3.24 -2.42
N ALA A 103 -11.86 2.22 -3.23
CA ALA A 103 -10.68 1.40 -3.04
C ALA A 103 -9.39 2.22 -3.19
N GLU A 104 -9.28 3.08 -4.20
CA GLU A 104 -8.16 4.02 -4.35
C GLU A 104 -8.05 4.97 -3.16
N CYS A 105 -9.17 5.55 -2.72
CA CYS A 105 -9.17 6.43 -1.56
C CYS A 105 -8.61 5.72 -0.32
N VAL A 106 -9.05 4.48 -0.04
CA VAL A 106 -8.50 3.68 1.05
C VAL A 106 -7.02 3.40 0.83
N MET A 107 -6.61 2.92 -0.36
CA MET A 107 -5.21 2.63 -0.69
C MET A 107 -4.29 3.82 -0.40
N ARG A 108 -4.67 5.03 -0.79
CA ARG A 108 -3.87 6.25 -0.57
C ARG A 108 -3.78 6.64 0.91
N HIS A 109 -4.83 6.40 1.70
CA HIS A 109 -4.80 6.68 3.14
C HIS A 109 -4.05 5.61 3.95
N THR A 110 -3.99 4.38 3.44
CA THR A 110 -3.45 3.24 4.18
C THR A 110 -2.13 2.70 3.61
N ALA A 111 -1.59 3.32 2.56
CA ALA A 111 -0.31 2.93 1.97
C ALA A 111 0.79 2.88 3.03
N LEU A 112 1.50 1.75 3.11
CA LEU A 112 2.64 1.58 3.99
C LEU A 112 3.79 0.88 3.27
N THR A 113 5.01 1.06 3.78
CA THR A 113 6.19 0.42 3.21
C THR A 113 6.19 -1.09 3.50
N GLY A 114 6.61 -1.89 2.52
CA GLY A 114 7.01 -3.28 2.72
C GLY A 114 8.44 -3.44 3.24
N TYR A 115 9.12 -2.34 3.60
CA TYR A 115 10.52 -2.30 4.05
C TYR A 115 11.55 -2.82 3.03
N HIS A 116 11.26 -2.65 1.73
CA HIS A 116 12.19 -2.95 0.63
C HIS A 116 12.61 -1.70 -0.17
N PRO A 117 13.11 -0.62 0.47
CA PRO A 117 13.61 0.53 -0.28
C PRO A 117 14.87 0.16 -1.07
N GLY A 118 14.98 0.63 -2.30
CA GLY A 118 16.14 0.38 -3.15
C GLY A 118 16.18 1.31 -4.36
N GLY A 119 17.32 1.33 -5.05
CA GLY A 119 17.48 2.05 -6.32
C GLY A 119 17.87 3.52 -6.22
N THR A 120 18.13 4.05 -5.01
CA THR A 120 18.54 5.46 -4.82
C THR A 120 19.92 5.77 -5.41
N CYS A 121 20.82 4.78 -5.43
CA CYS A 121 22.10 4.83 -6.15
C CYS A 121 22.09 3.80 -7.29
N ARG A 122 21.28 4.04 -8.33
CA ARG A 122 21.10 3.11 -9.45
C ARG A 122 22.44 2.79 -10.15
N MET A 123 22.67 1.50 -10.40
CA MET A 123 23.76 1.02 -11.24
C MET A 123 23.40 1.15 -12.73
N GLY A 124 24.30 1.68 -13.56
CA GLY A 124 24.09 1.80 -15.01
C GLY A 124 25.25 2.45 -15.76
N GLU A 125 25.11 2.58 -17.08
CA GLU A 125 26.07 3.28 -17.96
C GLU A 125 25.45 4.58 -18.54
N ASP A 126 24.22 4.94 -18.14
CA ASP A 126 23.51 6.13 -18.58
C ASP A 126 23.68 7.33 -17.63
N LYS A 127 23.23 8.52 -18.07
CA LYS A 127 23.37 9.79 -17.32
C LYS A 127 22.64 9.84 -15.96
N HIS A 128 21.74 8.90 -15.69
CA HIS A 128 21.02 8.79 -14.42
C HIS A 128 21.62 7.75 -13.48
N ALA A 129 22.70 7.06 -13.89
CA ALA A 129 23.42 6.12 -13.04
C ALA A 129 24.27 6.86 -12.00
N VAL A 130 24.34 6.30 -10.79
CA VAL A 130 25.21 6.78 -9.71
C VAL A 130 26.49 5.94 -9.62
N VAL A 131 26.38 4.63 -9.90
CA VAL A 131 27.51 3.68 -9.88
C VAL A 131 27.59 2.90 -11.17
N ASN A 132 28.79 2.44 -11.51
CA ASN A 132 29.00 1.62 -12.71
C ASN A 132 28.83 0.12 -12.38
N LYS A 133 29.00 -0.77 -13.36
CA LYS A 133 28.83 -2.24 -13.19
C LYS A 133 29.81 -2.93 -12.22
N LYS A 134 30.78 -2.21 -11.68
CA LYS A 134 31.76 -2.66 -10.68
C LYS A 134 31.62 -1.93 -9.34
N LEU A 135 30.56 -1.12 -9.17
CA LEU A 135 30.38 -0.13 -8.10
C LEU A 135 31.37 1.03 -8.24
#